data_AF-A0A9E1V086-F1
#
_entry.id   AF-A0A9E1V086-F1
#
_cell.length_a   1.000
_cell.length_b   1.000
_cell.length_c   1.000
_cell.angle_alpha   90.00
_cell.angle_beta   90.00
_cell.angle_gamma   90.00
#
_symmetry.space_group_name_H-M   'P 1'
#
loop_
_entity.id
_entity.type
_entity.pdbx_description
1 polymer ?
#
loop_
_entity_poly.entity_id
_entity_poly.type
_entity_poly.pdbx_seq_one_letter_code
_entity_poly.pdbx_strand_id
1 'polypeptide(L)'
;MNGAVLVVGGTVYFVAAYFLYGKFLARHFGIDPSRTTPAHEINDGVDYVPAKPSVLFGHRFASIAGAGPIVGPVAALYFGW
;
A
#
# COMPACT_ATOMS: atom_id res chain seq x y z
N MET A 1 -11.27 20.83 -22.92
CA MET A 1 -11.26 20.08 -21.65
C MET A 1 -10.26 20.75 -20.72
N ASN A 2 -10.68 21.30 -19.58
CA ASN A 2 -9.77 22.02 -18.68
C ASN A 2 -8.99 21.01 -17.83
N GLY A 3 -7.66 21.09 -17.81
CA GLY A 3 -6.80 20.19 -17.04
C GLY A 3 -7.13 20.19 -15.54
N ALA A 4 -7.60 21.31 -14.99
CA ALA A 4 -8.03 21.39 -13.59
C ALA A 4 -9.20 20.44 -13.27
N VAL A 5 -10.13 20.24 -14.21
CA VAL A 5 -11.28 19.33 -14.03
C VAL A 5 -10.82 17.88 -13.99
N LEU A 6 -9.82 17.51 -14.79
CA LEU A 6 -9.24 16.16 -14.78
C LEU A 6 -8.51 15.88 -13.46
N VAL A 7 -7.72 16.84 -12.96
CA VAL A 7 -7.02 16.69 -11.68
C VAL A 7 -8.02 16.53 -10.54
N VAL A 8 -8.98 17.45 -10.43
CA VAL A 8 -9.98 17.40 -9.35
C VAL A 8 -10.84 16.14 -9.43
N GLY A 9 -11.35 15.80 -10.63
CA GLY A 9 -12.13 14.58 -10.83
C GLY A 9 -11.35 13.31 -10.52
N GLY A 10 -10.08 13.24 -10.96
CA GLY A 10 -9.18 12.13 -10.65
C GLY A 10 -8.90 12.00 -9.16
N THR A 11 -8.62 13.10 -8.47
CA THR A 11 -8.41 13.09 -7.01
C THR A 11 -9.64 12.57 -6.28
N VAL A 12 -10.83 13.06 -6.62
CA VAL A 12 -12.08 12.59 -6.01
C VAL A 12 -12.29 11.10 -6.27
N TYR A 13 -12.05 10.65 -7.50
CA TYR A 13 -12.15 9.24 -7.87
C TYR A 13 -11.20 8.35 -7.06
N PHE A 14 -9.92 8.73 -6.96
CA PHE A 14 -8.93 7.96 -6.20
C PHE A 14 -9.22 7.96 -4.70
N VAL A 15 -9.71 9.07 -4.14
CA VAL A 15 -10.14 9.14 -2.74
C VAL A 15 -11.33 8.21 -2.50
N ALA A 16 -12.33 8.23 -3.38
CA ALA A 16 -13.47 7.33 -3.28
C ALA A 16 -13.05 5.86 -3.39
N ALA A 17 -12.17 5.53 -4.35
CA ALA A 17 -11.63 4.20 -4.52
C ALA A 17 -10.86 3.73 -3.27
N TYR A 18 -10.05 4.60 -2.66
CA TYR A 18 -9.30 4.28 -1.44
C TYR A 18 -10.23 3.84 -0.29
N PHE A 19 -11.31 4.58 -0.04
CA PHE A 19 -12.23 4.25 1.05
C PHE A 19 -13.13 3.06 0.72
N LEU A 20 -13.71 3.01 -0.48
CA LEU A 20 -14.66 1.96 -0.86
C LEU A 20 -13.94 0.62 -1.00
N TYR A 21 -12.88 0.59 -1.82
CA TYR A 21 -12.13 -0.63 -2.08
C TYR A 21 -11.28 -1.02 -0.88
N GLY A 22 -10.64 -0.07 -0.19
CA GLY A 22 -9.86 -0.35 1.02
C GLY A 22 -10.72 -0.98 2.13
N LYS A 23 -11.95 -0.49 2.34
CA LYS A 23 -12.89 -1.07 3.31
C LYS A 23 -13.40 -2.45 2.89
N PHE A 24 -13.67 -2.65 1.60
CA PHE A 24 -14.04 -3.97 1.07
C PHE A 24 -12.92 -4.98 1.33
N LEU A 25 -11.68 -4.60 1.02
CA LEU A 25 -10.50 -5.45 1.17
C LEU A 25 -10.23 -5.76 2.65
N ALA A 26 -10.32 -4.77 3.53
CA ALA A 26 -10.16 -4.96 4.97
C ALA A 26 -11.17 -5.95 5.56
N ARG A 27 -12.42 -5.92 5.07
CA ARG A 27 -13.46 -6.89 5.45
C ARG A 27 -13.15 -8.28 4.91
N HIS A 28 -12.71 -8.38 3.66
CA HIS A 28 -12.41 -9.67 3.02
C HIS A 28 -11.25 -10.40 3.72
N PHE A 29 -10.21 -9.68 4.11
CA PHE A 29 -9.05 -10.24 4.83
C PHE A 29 -9.25 -10.34 6.35
N GLY A 30 -10.40 -9.91 6.88
CA GLY A 30 -10.70 -10.01 8.32
C GLY A 30 -9.71 -9.23 9.19
N ILE A 31 -9.32 -8.03 8.77
CA ILE A 31 -8.39 -7.19 9.53
C ILE A 31 -9.07 -6.76 10.83
N ASP A 32 -8.50 -7.20 11.95
CA ASP A 32 -8.99 -6.92 13.30
C ASP A 32 -7.93 -6.12 14.08
N PRO A 33 -8.17 -4.82 14.34
CA PRO A 33 -7.24 -3.97 15.09
C PRO A 33 -7.07 -4.39 16.55
N SER A 34 -7.98 -5.20 17.10
CA SER A 34 -7.92 -5.67 18.49
C SER A 34 -7.03 -6.89 18.66
N ARG A 35 -6.66 -7.57 17.57
CA ARG A 35 -5.75 -8.71 17.61
C ARG A 35 -4.32 -8.25 17.90
N THR A 36 -3.77 -8.80 18.95
CA THR A 36 -2.34 -8.74 19.25
C THR A 36 -1.54 -9.37 18.11
N THR A 37 -0.47 -8.70 17.69
CA THR A 37 0.36 -9.25 16.61
C THR A 37 1.23 -10.39 17.15
N PRO A 38 1.52 -11.41 16.34
CA PRO A 38 2.39 -12.53 16.75
C PRO A 38 3.76 -12.09 17.27
N ALA A 39 4.27 -10.95 16.77
CA ALA A 39 5.50 -10.33 17.26
C ALA A 39 5.47 -9.99 18.75
N HIS A 40 4.30 -9.67 19.31
CA HIS A 40 4.12 -9.39 20.73
C HIS A 40 3.71 -10.62 21.55
N GLU A 41 3.01 -11.59 20.96
CA GLU A 41 2.54 -12.79 21.67
C GLU A 41 3.62 -13.86 21.84
N ILE A 42 4.39 -14.16 20.77
CA ILE A 42 5.39 -15.23 20.76
C ILE A 42 6.75 -14.71 21.23
N ASN A 43 7.16 -13.56 20.67
CA ASN A 43 8.40 -12.84 21.00
C ASN A 43 9.63 -13.76 21.16
N ASP A 44 9.92 -14.57 20.13
CA ASP A 44 10.98 -15.59 20.18
C ASP A 44 12.41 -15.05 19.99
N GLY A 45 12.55 -13.75 19.70
CA GLY A 45 13.83 -13.10 19.47
C GLY A 45 14.47 -13.38 18.10
N VAL A 46 13.81 -14.13 17.21
CA VAL A 46 14.31 -14.48 15.88
C VAL A 46 13.29 -14.10 14.80
N ASP A 47 12.16 -14.79 14.74
CA ASP A 47 11.12 -14.59 13.70
C ASP A 47 10.05 -13.60 14.15
N TYR A 48 9.77 -13.53 15.46
CA TYR A 48 8.76 -12.69 16.07
C TYR A 48 9.42 -11.67 16.97
N VAL A 49 9.80 -10.51 16.42
CA VAL A 49 10.42 -9.42 17.18
C VAL A 49 9.60 -8.13 17.02
N PRO A 50 9.19 -7.47 18.12
CA PRO A 50 8.52 -6.19 18.06
C PRO A 50 9.37 -5.12 17.38
N ALA A 51 8.87 -4.55 16.29
CA ALA A 51 9.53 -3.47 15.56
C ALA A 51 8.73 -2.16 15.66
N LYS A 52 9.44 -1.03 15.64
CA LYS A 52 8.81 0.29 15.60
C LYS A 52 7.99 0.44 14.30
N PRO A 53 6.78 1.04 14.36
CA PRO A 53 5.92 1.21 13.17
C PRO A 53 6.60 1.92 11.99
N SER A 54 7.51 2.87 12.26
CA SER A 54 8.27 3.58 11.23
C SER A 54 9.19 2.66 10.41
N VAL A 55 9.81 1.66 11.06
CA VAL A 55 10.69 0.70 10.40
C VAL A 55 9.87 -0.27 9.54
N LEU A 56 8.75 -0.75 10.08
CA LEU A 56 7.81 -1.62 9.35
C LEU A 56 7.23 -0.92 8.12
N PHE A 57 6.88 0.37 8.26
CA PHE A 57 6.43 1.18 7.14
C PHE A 57 7.52 1.28 6.06
N GLY A 58 8.77 1.59 6.44
CA GLY A 58 9.89 1.68 5.51
C GLY A 58 10.11 0.40 4.71
N HIS A 59 10.09 -0.77 5.37
CA HIS A 59 10.22 -2.06 4.68
C HIS A 59 9.08 -2.30 3.67
N ARG A 60 7.83 -2.10 4.09
CA ARG A 60 6.67 -2.30 3.21
C ARG A 60 6.67 -1.30 2.05
N PHE A 61 7.01 -0.05 2.32
CA PHE A 61 7.10 1.00 1.31
C PHE A 61 8.18 0.67 0.28
N ALA A 62 9.38 0.26 0.71
CA ALA A 62 10.45 -0.13 -0.20
C ALA A 62 10.03 -1.29 -1.11
N SER A 63 9.33 -2.30 -0.59
CA SER A 63 8.81 -3.41 -1.40
C SER A 63 7.80 -2.96 -2.47
N ILE A 64 6.92 -2.01 -2.15
CA ILE A 64 5.95 -1.46 -3.12
C ILE A 64 6.65 -0.54 -4.13
N ALA A 65 7.48 0.37 -3.64
CA ALA A 65 8.18 1.35 -4.44
C ALA A 65 9.18 0.71 -5.41
N GLY A 66 9.80 -0.41 -5.03
CA GLY A 66 10.73 -1.16 -5.88
C GLY A 66 10.12 -1.68 -7.18
N ALA A 67 8.80 -1.89 -7.23
CA ALA A 67 8.12 -2.31 -8.47
C ALA A 67 8.02 -1.18 -9.51
N GLY A 68 7.96 0.08 -9.09
CA GLY A 68 7.79 1.24 -9.97
C GLY A 68 8.92 1.41 -11.00
N PRO A 69 10.20 1.39 -10.59
CA PRO A 69 11.35 1.49 -11.49
C PRO A 69 11.47 0.35 -12.52
N ILE A 70 10.74 -0.76 -12.34
CA ILE A 70 10.71 -1.87 -13.30
C ILE A 70 9.54 -1.70 -14.28
N VAL A 71 8.34 -1.42 -13.75
CA VAL A 71 7.13 -1.29 -14.57
C VAL A 71 7.21 -0.09 -15.51
N GLY A 72 7.78 1.03 -15.07
CA GLY A 72 7.91 2.25 -15.88
C GLY A 72 8.71 2.04 -17.17
N PRO A 73 9.99 1.62 -17.10
CA PRO A 73 10.79 1.35 -18.29
C PRO A 73 10.21 0.27 -19.20
N VAL A 74 9.59 -0.78 -18.63
CA VAL A 74 8.94 -1.84 -19.41
C VAL A 74 7.74 -1.28 -20.20
N ALA A 75 6.90 -0.45 -19.57
CA ALA A 75 5.80 0.21 -20.25
C ALA A 75 6.32 1.18 -21.33
N ALA A 76 7.37 1.95 -21.04
CA ALA A 76 7.96 2.87 -22.00
C ALA A 76 8.54 2.16 -23.24
N LEU A 77 9.20 1.01 -23.04
CA LEU A 77 9.68 0.16 -24.13
C LEU A 77 8.53 -0.41 -24.97
N TYR A 78 7.41 -0.77 -24.33
CA TYR A 78 6.26 -1.37 -25.04
C TYR A 78 5.44 -0.35 -25.82
N PHE A 79 5.24 0.84 -25.27
CA PHE A 79 4.39 1.88 -25.87
C PHE A 79 5.18 2.94 -26.66
N GLY A 80 6.50 3.01 -26.50
CA GLY A 80 7.39 3.89 -27.26
C GLY A 80 7.56 5.32 -26.68
N TRP A 81 7.12 5.55 -25.45
CA TRP A 81 7.19 6.82 -24.71
C TRP A 81 7.31 6.57 -23.21
#